data_AF-A0AAN6GRE8-F1
#
_entry.id   AF-A0AAN6GRE8-F1
#
_cell.length_a   1.000
_cell.length_b   1.000
_cell.length_c   1.000
_cell.angle_alpha   90.00
_cell.angle_beta   90.00
_cell.angle_gamma   90.00
#
_symmetry.space_group_name_H-M   'P 1'
#
loop_
_entity.id
_entity.type
_entity.pdbx_description
1 polymer ?
#
loop_
_entity_poly.entity_id
_entity_poly.type
_entity_poly.pdbx_seq_one_letter_code
_entity_poly.pdbx_strand_id
1 'polypeptide(L)'
;MRSSISLALGFTAFLISSCQAAPLPRHSHLHAAPAPTGTHGTIWTPASRGGSLRKLNLDTPGKITLYSNDPNYDASDAQADLKKMMGWAGDSDQLTEAEKKETVAAILDVAHRYFPELSTPEIVRTIMADIKAESDFEPGNISPGRLGSGASVGMLQISPYGSGELKLFQRHARISDSNAGPLTDYETGRTLDAGSLSNDDLLRPWVNIHVATWIQANLGKSGSLDPSDWSAYNAGNHRQGGGMPRNMRTAYGSWVAGPHPDGAGSYRTKGDDISPPYIRSITEAIAAVAGSSVGSDYLDSLSLQAGLVDYH
;
A
#
# COMPACT_ATOMS: atom_id res chain seq x y z
N MET A 1 -6.78 3.57 60.04
CA MET A 1 -6.94 2.48 59.04
C MET A 1 -7.64 3.08 57.83
N ARG A 2 -6.91 3.39 56.76
CA ARG A 2 -7.44 3.87 55.48
C ARG A 2 -7.24 2.76 54.46
N SER A 3 -8.32 2.22 53.92
CA SER A 3 -8.28 1.25 52.82
C SER A 3 -8.28 2.01 51.50
N SER A 4 -7.26 1.77 50.68
CA SER A 4 -7.20 2.18 49.29
C SER A 4 -7.76 1.07 48.42
N ILE A 5 -8.75 1.40 47.58
CA ILE A 5 -9.26 0.55 46.51
C ILE A 5 -8.44 0.85 45.26
N SER A 6 -7.65 -0.11 44.80
CA SER A 6 -7.03 -0.07 43.47
C SER A 6 -8.00 -0.69 42.46
N LEU A 7 -8.51 0.14 41.54
CA LEU A 7 -9.14 -0.32 40.31
C LEU A 7 -8.02 -0.59 39.29
N ALA A 8 -7.77 -1.86 38.99
CA ALA A 8 -6.97 -2.25 37.83
C ALA A 8 -7.87 -2.21 36.59
N LEU A 9 -7.63 -1.24 35.70
CA LEU A 9 -8.18 -1.21 34.35
C LEU A 9 -7.49 -2.28 33.53
N GLY A 10 -8.26 -3.28 33.08
CA GLY A 10 -7.79 -4.36 32.22
C GLY A 10 -7.45 -3.85 30.83
N PHE A 11 -6.20 -4.02 30.44
CA PHE A 11 -5.75 -3.96 29.04
C PHE A 11 -6.34 -5.15 28.29
N THR A 12 -7.22 -4.90 27.32
CA THR A 12 -7.63 -5.92 26.35
C THR A 12 -6.57 -5.96 25.24
N ALA A 13 -5.77 -7.02 25.22
CA ALA A 13 -4.84 -7.30 24.13
C ALA A 13 -5.63 -7.50 22.83
N PHE A 14 -5.30 -6.74 21.79
CA PHE A 14 -5.78 -6.98 20.43
C PHE A 14 -5.07 -8.24 19.91
N LEU A 15 -5.76 -9.38 19.90
CA LEU A 15 -5.32 -10.56 19.15
C LEU A 15 -5.70 -10.34 17.68
N ILE A 16 -4.74 -9.94 16.86
CA ILE A 16 -4.87 -10.01 15.41
C ILE A 16 -4.76 -11.51 15.06
N SER A 17 -5.91 -12.13 14.80
CA SER A 17 -5.96 -13.48 14.27
C SER A 17 -5.37 -13.44 12.86
N SER A 18 -4.39 -14.32 12.60
CA SER A 18 -3.78 -14.55 11.28
C SER A 18 -4.88 -14.62 10.21
N CYS A 19 -4.97 -13.57 9.41
CA CYS A 19 -5.99 -13.40 8.39
C CYS A 19 -5.60 -14.22 7.15
N GLN A 20 -6.43 -15.19 6.79
CA GLN A 20 -6.40 -15.76 5.45
C GLN A 20 -7.17 -14.81 4.51
N ALA A 21 -6.50 -14.23 3.52
CA ALA A 21 -7.11 -13.40 2.50
C ALA A 21 -8.27 -14.10 1.77
N ALA A 22 -9.19 -13.30 1.24
CA ALA A 22 -10.27 -13.75 0.39
C ALA A 22 -9.72 -14.54 -0.83
N PRO A 23 -10.44 -15.54 -1.35
CA PRO A 23 -10.05 -16.15 -2.61
C PRO A 23 -10.12 -15.08 -3.71
N LEU A 24 -9.03 -14.92 -4.47
CA LEU A 24 -8.98 -14.06 -5.66
C LEU A 24 -10.21 -14.34 -6.56
N PRO A 25 -10.82 -13.31 -7.17
CA PRO A 25 -11.91 -13.51 -8.13
C PRO A 25 -11.49 -14.52 -9.20
N ARG A 26 -12.37 -15.48 -9.50
CA ARG A 26 -12.09 -16.53 -10.48
C ARG A 26 -11.87 -15.88 -11.84
N HIS A 27 -10.65 -15.98 -12.36
CA HIS A 27 -10.32 -15.67 -13.74
C HIS A 27 -11.29 -16.40 -14.70
N SER A 28 -12.21 -15.66 -15.30
CA SER A 28 -12.90 -16.09 -16.52
C SER A 28 -11.88 -16.09 -17.66
N HIS A 29 -11.42 -17.30 -18.00
CA HIS A 29 -10.72 -17.70 -19.23
C HIS A 29 -10.07 -16.58 -20.07
N LEU A 30 -8.85 -16.19 -19.71
CA LEU A 30 -7.90 -15.62 -20.66
C LEU A 30 -6.75 -16.62 -20.85
N HIS A 31 -6.50 -16.97 -22.10
CA HIS A 31 -5.42 -17.86 -22.51
C HIS A 31 -4.09 -17.36 -21.93
N ALA A 32 -3.47 -18.16 -21.07
CA ALA A 32 -2.11 -17.94 -20.60
C ALA A 32 -1.17 -17.92 -21.80
N ALA A 33 -0.59 -16.76 -22.11
CA ALA A 33 0.55 -16.68 -23.01
C ALA A 33 1.75 -17.36 -22.35
N PRO A 34 2.56 -18.14 -23.09
CA PRO A 34 3.71 -18.84 -22.52
C PRO A 34 4.77 -17.84 -22.02
N ALA A 35 5.28 -18.09 -20.82
CA ALA A 35 6.35 -17.31 -20.21
C ALA A 35 7.65 -17.43 -21.03
N PRO A 36 8.29 -16.32 -21.46
CA PRO A 36 9.58 -16.40 -22.10
C PRO A 36 10.68 -16.62 -21.06
N THR A 37 11.43 -17.72 -21.22
CA THR A 37 12.69 -17.97 -20.52
C THR A 37 13.77 -17.04 -21.08
N GLY A 38 13.95 -15.87 -20.47
CA GLY A 38 14.93 -14.86 -20.89
C GLY A 38 15.77 -14.37 -19.72
N THR A 39 17.08 -14.32 -19.92
CA THR A 39 18.12 -13.82 -19.02
C THR A 39 17.81 -12.43 -18.45
N HIS A 40 18.09 -12.25 -17.15
CA HIS A 40 17.96 -11.01 -16.36
C HIS A 40 18.66 -9.82 -17.05
N GLY A 41 17.95 -9.10 -17.90
CA GLY A 41 18.34 -7.77 -18.33
C GLY A 41 18.16 -6.81 -17.16
N THR A 42 19.13 -5.93 -16.93
CA THR A 42 19.04 -4.82 -15.98
C THR A 42 17.79 -4.00 -16.25
N ILE A 43 16.75 -4.23 -15.45
CA ILE A 43 15.38 -3.79 -15.73
C ILE A 43 15.32 -2.26 -15.71
N TRP A 44 16.04 -1.60 -14.79
CA TRP A 44 16.20 -0.15 -14.77
C TRP A 44 17.51 0.16 -14.03
N THR A 45 18.36 1.04 -14.55
CA THR A 45 19.36 1.69 -13.70
C THR A 45 18.59 2.61 -12.76
N PRO A 46 18.76 2.49 -11.42
CA PRO A 46 18.15 3.42 -10.50
C PRO A 46 18.50 4.83 -10.94
N ALA A 47 17.48 5.66 -11.23
CA ALA A 47 17.71 7.11 -11.26
C ALA A 47 18.41 7.47 -9.93
N SER A 48 19.40 8.36 -10.00
CA SER A 48 20.18 8.76 -8.84
C SER A 48 19.26 9.06 -7.65
N ARG A 49 19.35 8.22 -6.61
CA ARG A 49 18.61 8.37 -5.34
C ARG A 49 19.05 9.68 -4.70
N GLY A 50 18.39 10.79 -5.06
CA GLY A 50 18.83 12.14 -4.71
C GLY A 50 18.41 13.27 -5.66
N GLY A 51 17.48 13.03 -6.60
CA GLY A 51 16.89 14.11 -7.39
C GLY A 51 16.16 15.11 -6.49
N SER A 52 16.29 16.41 -6.79
CA SER A 52 15.49 17.45 -6.15
C SER A 52 14.01 17.21 -6.44
N LEU A 53 13.14 17.33 -5.42
CA LEU A 53 11.69 17.20 -5.61
C LEU A 53 11.21 18.19 -6.67
N ARG A 54 10.58 17.65 -7.72
CA ARG A 54 9.97 18.41 -8.80
C ARG A 54 8.46 18.44 -8.58
N LYS A 55 7.87 19.63 -8.60
CA LYS A 55 6.41 19.79 -8.60
C LYS A 55 5.83 19.29 -9.93
N LEU A 56 4.79 18.46 -9.84
CA LEU A 56 4.10 17.89 -10.97
C LEU A 56 2.90 18.75 -11.40
N ASN A 57 2.54 18.68 -12.68
CA ASN A 57 1.40 19.39 -13.21
C ASN A 57 0.21 18.41 -13.39
N LEU A 58 -0.65 18.35 -12.38
CA LEU A 58 -1.91 17.62 -12.45
C LEU A 58 -3.02 18.50 -11.85
N ASP A 59 -4.03 18.81 -12.66
CA ASP A 59 -5.10 19.73 -12.24
C ASP A 59 -6.10 19.06 -11.30
N THR A 60 -5.86 19.04 -10.00
CA THR A 60 -6.79 18.44 -9.04
C THR A 60 -7.86 19.45 -8.57
N PRO A 61 -9.08 19.02 -8.21
CA PRO A 61 -10.12 19.92 -7.69
C PRO A 61 -9.64 20.73 -6.48
N GLY A 62 -9.01 20.06 -5.51
CA GLY A 62 -8.42 20.66 -4.32
C GLY A 62 -7.10 21.40 -4.55
N LYS A 63 -6.60 21.51 -5.79
CA LYS A 63 -5.32 22.16 -6.13
C LYS A 63 -4.12 21.62 -5.33
N ILE A 64 -4.14 20.31 -5.08
CA ILE A 64 -3.09 19.57 -4.40
C ILE A 64 -1.77 19.72 -5.18
N THR A 65 -0.69 19.95 -4.43
CA THR A 65 0.66 19.96 -5.00
C THR A 65 1.27 18.58 -4.88
N LEU A 66 1.60 17.97 -6.03
CA LEU A 66 2.22 16.65 -6.12
C LEU A 66 3.69 16.78 -6.51
N TYR A 67 4.49 15.78 -6.17
CA TYR A 67 5.94 15.78 -6.40
C TYR A 67 6.43 14.47 -7.01
N SER A 68 7.51 14.57 -7.78
CA SER A 68 8.35 13.44 -8.18
C SER A 68 9.79 13.67 -7.75
N ASN A 69 10.47 12.63 -7.30
CA ASN A 69 11.93 12.65 -7.08
C ASN A 69 12.71 12.15 -8.31
N ASP A 70 12.02 11.79 -9.40
CA ASP A 70 12.61 11.51 -10.71
C ASP A 70 12.33 12.68 -11.68
N PRO A 71 13.38 13.36 -12.19
CA PRO A 71 13.19 14.51 -13.07
C PRO A 71 12.52 14.15 -14.40
N ASN A 72 12.58 12.90 -14.83
CA ASN A 72 12.06 12.41 -16.12
C ASN A 72 10.69 11.75 -15.99
N TYR A 73 10.05 11.81 -14.82
CA TYR A 73 8.74 11.21 -14.58
C TYR A 73 7.74 12.28 -14.14
N ASP A 74 6.71 12.52 -14.96
CA ASP A 74 5.64 13.49 -14.74
C ASP A 74 4.28 12.79 -14.51
N ALA A 75 3.26 13.57 -14.18
CA ALA A 75 1.90 13.08 -14.03
C ALA A 75 1.36 12.42 -15.30
N SER A 76 1.76 12.90 -16.49
CA SER A 76 1.39 12.27 -17.77
C SER A 76 1.99 10.88 -17.94
N ASP A 77 3.19 10.63 -17.39
CA ASP A 77 3.82 9.31 -17.43
C ASP A 77 3.10 8.35 -16.50
N ALA A 78 2.71 8.80 -15.30
CA ALA A 78 1.87 8.03 -14.40
C ALA A 78 0.49 7.70 -15.01
N GLN A 79 -0.14 8.64 -15.72
CA GLN A 79 -1.38 8.38 -16.47
C GLN A 79 -1.18 7.36 -17.59
N ALA A 80 -0.05 7.42 -18.30
CA ALA A 80 0.28 6.45 -19.34
C ALA A 80 0.54 5.06 -18.78
N ASP A 81 1.27 4.96 -17.65
CA ASP A 81 1.51 3.69 -16.94
C ASP A 81 0.19 3.07 -16.45
N LEU A 82 -0.72 3.86 -15.86
CA LEU A 82 -2.04 3.39 -15.43
C LEU A 82 -2.83 2.83 -16.62
N LYS A 83 -2.94 3.61 -17.71
CA LYS A 83 -3.66 3.20 -18.92
C LYS A 83 -3.08 1.92 -19.51
N LYS A 84 -1.76 1.80 -19.54
CA LYS A 84 -1.07 0.61 -20.08
C LYS A 84 -1.36 -0.61 -19.22
N MET A 85 -1.31 -0.47 -17.89
CA MET A 85 -1.57 -1.58 -16.97
C MET A 85 -3.03 -2.03 -17.01
N MET A 86 -3.99 -1.09 -16.95
CA MET A 86 -5.41 -1.40 -17.11
C MET A 86 -5.70 -2.04 -18.48
N GLY A 87 -5.07 -1.54 -19.55
CA GLY A 87 -5.19 -2.10 -20.89
C GLY A 87 -4.67 -3.53 -21.01
N TRP A 88 -3.50 -3.83 -20.40
CA TRP A 88 -2.96 -5.17 -20.33
C TRP A 88 -3.87 -6.13 -19.55
N ALA A 89 -4.46 -5.63 -18.46
CA ALA A 89 -5.32 -6.41 -17.59
C ALA A 89 -6.73 -6.69 -18.14
N GLY A 90 -7.17 -5.92 -19.15
CA GLY A 90 -8.55 -5.96 -19.65
C GLY A 90 -9.52 -5.06 -18.88
N ASP A 91 -8.99 -4.17 -18.02
CA ASP A 91 -9.73 -3.37 -17.03
C ASP A 91 -9.87 -1.90 -17.45
N SER A 92 -9.75 -1.59 -18.74
CA SER A 92 -9.68 -0.19 -19.24
C SER A 92 -10.90 0.68 -18.88
N ASP A 93 -12.04 0.04 -18.61
CA ASP A 93 -13.33 0.68 -18.35
C ASP A 93 -13.73 0.67 -16.86
N GLN A 94 -12.88 0.15 -15.96
CA GLN A 94 -13.17 0.04 -14.53
C GLN A 94 -13.15 1.38 -13.78
N LEU A 95 -12.41 2.37 -14.31
CA LEU A 95 -12.34 3.71 -13.77
C LEU A 95 -12.87 4.72 -14.79
N THR A 96 -13.71 5.64 -14.33
CA THR A 96 -14.01 6.87 -15.07
C THR A 96 -12.75 7.75 -15.21
N GLU A 97 -12.77 8.71 -16.12
CA GLU A 97 -11.63 9.65 -16.27
C GLU A 97 -11.36 10.48 -15.00
N ALA A 98 -12.41 10.78 -14.22
CA ALA A 98 -12.26 11.46 -12.94
C ALA A 98 -11.56 10.57 -11.91
N GLU A 99 -11.98 9.30 -11.80
CA GLU A 99 -11.36 8.33 -10.89
C GLU A 99 -9.93 7.98 -11.32
N LYS A 100 -9.64 7.85 -12.62
CA LYS A 100 -8.25 7.68 -13.11
C LYS A 100 -7.35 8.81 -12.64
N LYS A 101 -7.86 10.05 -12.68
CA LYS A 101 -7.12 11.23 -12.26
C LYS A 101 -6.91 11.27 -10.75
N GLU A 102 -7.93 10.93 -9.97
CA GLU A 102 -7.82 10.82 -8.51
C GLU A 102 -6.86 9.71 -8.10
N THR A 103 -6.96 8.53 -8.73
CA THR A 103 -6.04 7.40 -8.54
C THR A 103 -4.60 7.81 -8.82
N VAL A 104 -4.31 8.44 -9.97
CA VAL A 104 -2.95 8.91 -10.28
C VAL A 104 -2.48 9.95 -9.25
N ALA A 105 -3.35 10.88 -8.86
CA ALA A 105 -3.00 11.89 -7.85
C ALA A 105 -2.63 11.25 -6.51
N ALA A 106 -3.42 10.29 -6.05
CA ALA A 106 -3.20 9.56 -4.80
C ALA A 106 -1.88 8.78 -4.83
N ILE A 107 -1.65 8.03 -5.93
CA ILE A 107 -0.42 7.23 -6.10
C ILE A 107 0.84 8.11 -6.12
N LEU A 108 0.78 9.27 -6.78
CA LEU A 108 1.88 10.23 -6.78
C LEU A 108 2.12 10.84 -5.39
N ASP A 109 1.07 11.17 -4.64
CA ASP A 109 1.22 11.70 -3.27
C ASP A 109 1.86 10.65 -2.34
N VAL A 110 1.33 9.42 -2.32
CA VAL A 110 1.88 8.35 -1.46
C VAL A 110 3.30 7.94 -1.84
N ALA A 111 3.67 8.02 -3.12
CA ALA A 111 5.04 7.76 -3.56
C ALA A 111 6.04 8.71 -2.89
N HIS A 112 5.74 10.00 -2.91
CA HIS A 112 6.56 11.00 -2.24
C HIS A 112 6.46 10.91 -0.70
N ARG A 113 5.25 10.78 -0.18
CA ARG A 113 4.95 10.88 1.25
C ARG A 113 5.45 9.67 2.05
N TYR A 114 5.14 8.46 1.58
CA TYR A 114 5.40 7.23 2.33
C TYR A 114 6.67 6.51 1.91
N PHE A 115 7.17 6.77 0.70
CA PHE A 115 8.36 6.12 0.14
C PHE A 115 9.39 7.10 -0.45
N PRO A 116 9.76 8.18 0.26
CA PRO A 116 10.67 9.19 -0.27
C PRO A 116 12.06 8.64 -0.66
N GLU A 117 12.44 7.47 -0.14
CA GLU A 117 13.70 6.80 -0.43
C GLU A 117 13.73 6.00 -1.75
N LEU A 118 12.57 5.74 -2.37
CA LEU A 118 12.43 5.01 -3.63
C LEU A 118 12.08 5.96 -4.77
N SER A 119 12.42 5.62 -6.02
CA SER A 119 12.08 6.49 -7.13
C SER A 119 10.57 6.51 -7.36
N THR A 120 10.02 7.68 -7.71
CA THR A 120 8.60 7.85 -8.02
C THR A 120 8.07 6.81 -9.02
N PRO A 121 8.70 6.53 -10.19
CA PRO A 121 8.20 5.53 -11.12
C PRO A 121 8.17 4.10 -10.55
N GLU A 122 9.13 3.71 -9.71
CA GLU A 122 9.13 2.39 -9.09
C GLU A 122 7.89 2.20 -8.21
N ILE A 123 7.62 3.17 -7.33
CA ILE A 123 6.47 3.09 -6.41
C ILE A 123 5.14 3.24 -7.13
N VAL A 124 5.06 4.16 -8.09
CA VAL A 124 3.83 4.36 -8.87
C VAL A 124 3.41 3.04 -9.53
N ARG A 125 4.36 2.33 -10.14
CA ARG A 125 4.07 1.06 -10.81
C ARG A 125 3.76 -0.07 -9.84
N THR A 126 4.42 -0.14 -8.69
CA THR A 126 4.13 -1.21 -7.71
C THR A 126 2.76 -1.01 -7.08
N ILE A 127 2.32 0.23 -6.79
CA ILE A 127 1.00 0.50 -6.24
C ILE A 127 -0.11 0.27 -7.28
N MET A 128 0.09 0.65 -8.54
CA MET A 128 -0.87 0.29 -9.60
C MET A 128 -1.01 -1.23 -9.76
N ALA A 129 0.11 -1.95 -9.67
CA ALA A 129 0.13 -3.41 -9.75
C ALA A 129 -0.54 -4.07 -8.54
N ASP A 130 -0.43 -3.45 -7.37
CA ASP A 130 -1.13 -3.86 -6.16
C ASP A 130 -2.65 -3.66 -6.29
N ILE A 131 -3.09 -2.48 -6.73
CA ILE A 131 -4.50 -2.21 -7.07
C ILE A 131 -5.04 -3.28 -8.04
N LYS A 132 -4.26 -3.62 -9.08
CA LYS A 132 -4.63 -4.68 -10.03
C LYS A 132 -4.78 -6.04 -9.35
N ALA A 133 -3.91 -6.38 -8.40
CA ALA A 133 -3.95 -7.65 -7.70
C ALA A 133 -5.12 -7.74 -6.71
N GLU A 134 -5.51 -6.61 -6.11
CA GLU A 134 -6.54 -6.53 -5.07
C GLU A 134 -7.97 -6.36 -5.62
N SER A 135 -8.15 -5.56 -6.67
CA SER A 135 -9.50 -5.12 -7.09
C SER A 135 -9.74 -5.06 -8.58
N ASP A 136 -8.76 -5.41 -9.43
CA ASP A 136 -8.90 -5.19 -10.88
C ASP A 136 -9.21 -3.72 -11.22
N PHE A 137 -8.71 -2.77 -10.41
CA PHE A 137 -9.01 -1.33 -10.49
C PHE A 137 -10.48 -0.95 -10.22
N GLU A 138 -11.29 -1.81 -9.60
CA GLU A 138 -12.69 -1.51 -9.27
C GLU A 138 -12.80 -0.78 -7.90
N PRO A 139 -13.10 0.53 -7.88
CA PRO A 139 -13.17 1.30 -6.64
C PRO A 139 -14.39 0.93 -5.78
N GLY A 140 -15.43 0.38 -6.40
CA GLY A 140 -16.64 -0.12 -5.77
C GLY A 140 -16.51 -1.54 -5.21
N ASN A 141 -15.35 -2.19 -5.37
CA ASN A 141 -15.22 -3.61 -5.03
C ASN A 141 -15.40 -3.84 -3.52
N ILE A 142 -16.35 -4.68 -3.16
CA ILE A 142 -16.60 -5.12 -1.79
C ILE A 142 -16.55 -6.65 -1.78
N SER A 143 -15.42 -7.19 -1.34
CA SER A 143 -15.27 -8.64 -1.20
C SER A 143 -15.88 -9.10 0.13
N PRO A 144 -16.77 -10.11 0.12
CA PRO A 144 -17.24 -10.69 1.37
C PRO A 144 -16.05 -11.33 2.08
N GLY A 145 -15.74 -10.84 3.28
CA GLY A 145 -14.73 -11.45 4.13
C GLY A 145 -15.00 -12.94 4.34
N ARG A 146 -13.95 -13.73 4.53
CA ARG A 146 -14.11 -15.08 5.06
C ARG A 146 -14.62 -15.00 6.50
N LEU A 147 -15.15 -16.12 7.01
CA LEU A 147 -15.65 -16.25 8.38
C LEU A 147 -14.67 -15.63 9.40
N GLY A 148 -15.04 -14.48 9.97
CA GLY A 148 -14.28 -13.77 11.01
C GLY A 148 -13.47 -12.54 10.58
N SER A 149 -13.26 -12.27 9.28
CA SER A 149 -12.40 -11.17 8.81
C SER A 149 -13.15 -9.93 8.28
N GLY A 150 -14.49 -9.97 8.18
CA GLY A 150 -15.28 -8.83 7.70
C GLY A 150 -15.02 -8.46 6.23
N ALA A 151 -15.88 -7.63 5.64
CA ALA A 151 -15.72 -7.23 4.23
C ALA A 151 -14.43 -6.43 4.00
N SER A 152 -13.82 -6.64 2.83
CA SER A 152 -12.73 -5.82 2.28
C SER A 152 -13.31 -4.84 1.25
N VAL A 153 -12.83 -3.59 1.26
CA VAL A 153 -13.47 -2.46 0.58
C VAL A 153 -12.47 -1.69 -0.29
N GLY A 154 -12.90 -1.40 -1.52
CA GLY A 154 -12.24 -0.48 -2.46
C GLY A 154 -10.98 -1.03 -3.11
N MET A 155 -10.20 -0.13 -3.71
CA MET A 155 -9.14 -0.48 -4.66
C MET A 155 -8.02 -1.37 -4.11
N LEU A 156 -7.68 -1.19 -2.83
CA LEU A 156 -6.68 -1.97 -2.11
C LEU A 156 -7.31 -2.84 -1.01
N GLN A 157 -8.61 -3.13 -1.10
CA GLN A 157 -9.29 -4.15 -0.28
C GLN A 157 -9.11 -4.01 1.25
N ILE A 158 -9.22 -2.78 1.75
CA ILE A 158 -9.14 -2.46 3.18
C ILE A 158 -10.22 -3.21 3.95
N SER A 159 -9.87 -3.88 5.06
CA SER A 159 -10.82 -4.54 5.97
C SER A 159 -11.12 -3.66 7.20
N PRO A 160 -12.16 -2.80 7.15
CA PRO A 160 -12.51 -1.95 8.29
C PRO A 160 -13.15 -2.72 9.46
N TYR A 161 -13.68 -3.93 9.22
CA TYR A 161 -14.43 -4.69 10.21
C TYR A 161 -13.66 -5.86 10.84
N GLY A 162 -12.68 -6.44 10.12
CA GLY A 162 -11.84 -7.53 10.65
C GLY A 162 -10.58 -6.99 11.31
N SER A 163 -9.61 -6.56 10.49
CA SER A 163 -8.32 -6.01 10.93
C SER A 163 -8.45 -4.57 11.47
N GLY A 164 -9.51 -3.85 11.10
CA GLY A 164 -9.79 -2.52 11.63
C GLY A 164 -8.85 -1.44 11.09
N GLU A 165 -8.38 -1.61 9.86
CA GLU A 165 -7.36 -0.77 9.20
C GLU A 165 -7.74 0.71 9.14
N LEU A 166 -8.99 1.05 8.83
CA LEU A 166 -9.45 2.44 8.88
C LEU A 166 -9.29 3.01 10.30
N LYS A 167 -9.69 2.28 11.33
CA LYS A 167 -9.53 2.71 12.72
C LYS A 167 -8.06 2.82 13.15
N LEU A 168 -7.18 2.00 12.57
CA LEU A 168 -5.74 2.11 12.80
C LEU A 168 -5.21 3.42 12.22
N PHE A 169 -5.55 3.73 10.96
CA PHE A 169 -5.20 4.99 10.31
C PHE A 169 -5.75 6.20 11.07
N GLN A 170 -7.04 6.18 11.42
CA GLN A 170 -7.70 7.26 12.18
C GLN A 170 -7.01 7.58 13.51
N ARG A 171 -6.48 6.55 14.19
CA ARG A 171 -5.88 6.70 15.51
C ARG A 171 -4.41 7.10 15.49
N HIS A 172 -3.68 6.76 14.42
CA HIS A 172 -2.22 6.80 14.43
C HIS A 172 -1.59 7.52 13.24
N ALA A 173 -2.32 7.74 12.14
CA ALA A 173 -1.78 8.50 11.03
C ALA A 173 -1.63 9.97 11.42
N ARG A 174 -0.43 10.52 11.22
CA ARG A 174 -0.11 11.92 11.46
C ARG A 174 -0.46 12.73 10.22
N ILE A 175 -1.59 13.43 10.29
CA ILE A 175 -2.21 14.07 9.12
C ILE A 175 -1.78 15.52 8.90
N SER A 176 -1.61 16.33 9.95
CA SER A 176 -1.45 17.78 9.81
C SER A 176 0.01 18.25 9.77
N ASP A 177 0.92 17.51 10.41
CA ASP A 177 2.31 17.87 10.70
C ASP A 177 3.29 16.78 10.24
N SER A 178 2.94 16.13 9.13
CA SER A 178 3.77 15.20 8.37
C SER A 178 5.02 15.87 7.78
N ASN A 179 6.09 15.09 7.55
CA ASN A 179 7.30 15.59 6.89
C ASN A 179 7.05 16.03 5.44
N ALA A 180 6.03 15.47 4.79
CA ALA A 180 5.59 15.83 3.45
C ALA A 180 4.57 17.00 3.46
N GLY A 181 4.30 17.60 4.62
CA GLY A 181 3.20 18.53 4.83
C GLY A 181 1.85 17.83 5.04
N PRO A 182 0.78 18.60 5.27
CA PRO A 182 -0.52 18.02 5.61
C PRO A 182 -1.05 17.10 4.50
N LEU A 183 -1.64 15.96 4.87
CA LEU A 183 -2.42 15.16 3.93
C LEU A 183 -3.69 15.93 3.60
N THR A 184 -3.81 16.30 2.33
CA THR A 184 -4.90 17.15 1.82
C THR A 184 -5.98 16.27 1.20
N ASP A 185 -7.25 16.60 1.40
CA ASP A 185 -8.38 15.95 0.75
C ASP A 185 -8.47 16.37 -0.74
N TYR A 186 -8.63 15.37 -1.63
CA TYR A 186 -8.61 15.54 -3.08
C TYR A 186 -9.64 16.54 -3.61
N GLU A 187 -10.86 16.50 -3.08
CA GLU A 187 -11.96 17.32 -3.57
C GLU A 187 -11.86 18.75 -3.05
N THR A 188 -11.58 18.89 -1.76
CA THR A 188 -11.72 20.17 -1.05
C THR A 188 -10.43 20.98 -0.97
N GLY A 189 -9.26 20.33 -1.11
CA GLY A 189 -7.97 21.00 -0.92
C GLY A 189 -7.67 21.37 0.54
N ARG A 190 -8.48 20.91 1.49
CA ARG A 190 -8.27 21.11 2.94
C ARG A 190 -7.52 19.93 3.53
N THR A 191 -6.91 20.11 4.69
CA THR A 191 -6.38 18.98 5.46
C THR A 191 -7.48 17.93 5.67
N LEU A 192 -7.19 16.68 5.36
CA LEU A 192 -8.11 15.55 5.48
C LEU A 192 -8.50 15.39 6.96
N ASP A 193 -9.79 15.29 7.26
CA ASP A 193 -10.25 14.92 8.59
C ASP A 193 -10.33 13.39 8.68
N ALA A 194 -9.22 12.77 9.07
CA ALA A 194 -9.18 11.32 9.21
C ALA A 194 -10.23 10.82 10.22
N GLY A 195 -10.44 11.55 11.32
CA GLY A 195 -11.36 11.16 12.39
C GLY A 195 -12.83 11.12 11.96
N SER A 196 -13.19 11.85 10.91
CA SER A 196 -14.55 11.83 10.34
C SER A 196 -14.76 10.78 9.24
N LEU A 197 -13.70 10.10 8.78
CA LEU A 197 -13.81 9.12 7.69
C LEU A 197 -14.74 7.95 8.09
N SER A 198 -15.57 7.56 7.15
CA SER A 198 -16.45 6.41 7.23
C SER A 198 -15.98 5.29 6.31
N ASN A 199 -16.64 4.13 6.37
CA ASN A 199 -16.32 3.03 5.44
C ASN A 199 -16.71 3.35 4.00
N ASP A 200 -17.69 4.23 3.77
CA ASP A 200 -18.08 4.65 2.42
C ASP A 200 -16.98 5.51 1.79
N ASP A 201 -16.22 6.27 2.61
CA ASP A 201 -15.07 7.01 2.13
C ASP A 201 -13.96 6.10 1.57
N LEU A 202 -13.91 4.83 1.97
CA LEU A 202 -12.97 3.85 1.42
C LEU A 202 -13.27 3.48 -0.04
N LEU A 203 -14.41 3.89 -0.60
CA LEU A 203 -14.72 3.75 -2.03
C LEU A 203 -14.08 4.87 -2.88
N ARG A 204 -13.59 5.94 -2.24
CA ARG A 204 -12.88 7.02 -2.91
C ARG A 204 -11.42 6.60 -3.15
N PRO A 205 -10.91 6.62 -4.39
CA PRO A 205 -9.52 6.24 -4.68
C PRO A 205 -8.50 6.94 -3.78
N TRP A 206 -8.68 8.24 -3.52
CA TRP A 206 -7.76 9.01 -2.68
C TRP A 206 -7.65 8.44 -1.27
N VAL A 207 -8.78 8.24 -0.60
CA VAL A 207 -8.82 7.76 0.78
C VAL A 207 -8.33 6.32 0.86
N ASN A 208 -8.81 5.45 -0.03
CA ASN A 208 -8.45 4.05 -0.04
C ASN A 208 -6.93 3.85 -0.19
N ILE A 209 -6.33 4.51 -1.19
CA ILE A 209 -4.90 4.41 -1.47
C ILE A 209 -4.08 4.97 -0.31
N HIS A 210 -4.47 6.11 0.27
CA HIS A 210 -3.74 6.67 1.41
C HIS A 210 -3.79 5.78 2.65
N VAL A 211 -4.94 5.18 2.98
CA VAL A 211 -5.09 4.32 4.15
C VAL A 211 -4.29 3.03 3.96
N ALA A 212 -4.50 2.30 2.87
CA ALA A 212 -3.83 1.02 2.64
C ALA A 212 -2.31 1.20 2.52
N THR A 213 -1.86 2.16 1.71
CA THR A 213 -0.43 2.38 1.48
C THR A 213 0.30 2.89 2.72
N TRP A 214 -0.36 3.67 3.60
CA TRP A 214 0.23 4.04 4.89
C TRP A 214 0.51 2.81 5.77
N ILE A 215 -0.42 1.85 5.80
CA ILE A 215 -0.27 0.60 6.55
C ILE A 215 0.83 -0.26 5.93
N GLN A 216 0.79 -0.47 4.61
CA GLN A 216 1.80 -1.23 3.87
C GLN A 216 3.21 -0.65 4.07
N ALA A 217 3.35 0.68 3.99
CA ALA A 217 4.63 1.35 4.22
C ALA A 217 5.15 1.07 5.64
N ASN A 218 4.29 1.18 6.66
CA ASN A 218 4.67 0.94 8.04
C ASN A 218 4.96 -0.54 8.35
N LEU A 219 4.24 -1.47 7.73
CA LEU A 219 4.58 -2.90 7.76
C LEU A 219 5.96 -3.15 7.13
N GLY A 220 6.24 -2.58 5.97
CA GLY A 220 7.53 -2.70 5.30
C GLY A 220 8.69 -2.10 6.11
N LYS A 221 8.54 -0.87 6.60
CA LYS A 221 9.58 -0.12 7.33
C LYS A 221 9.85 -0.66 8.74
N SER A 222 8.82 -1.23 9.39
CA SER A 222 8.98 -1.93 10.68
C SER A 222 9.52 -3.35 10.53
N GLY A 223 9.55 -3.88 9.30
CA GLY A 223 9.99 -5.25 9.02
C GLY A 223 8.95 -6.28 9.46
N SER A 224 7.69 -6.11 9.05
CA SER A 224 6.55 -6.98 9.41
C SER A 224 6.20 -6.98 10.89
N LEU A 225 6.39 -5.85 11.59
CA LEU A 225 5.97 -5.73 12.99
C LEU A 225 4.46 -5.54 13.09
N ASP A 226 3.85 -6.20 14.07
CA ASP A 226 2.42 -6.05 14.36
C ASP A 226 2.07 -4.58 14.69
N PRO A 227 0.98 -4.02 14.13
CA PRO A 227 0.55 -2.66 14.43
C PRO A 227 0.32 -2.35 15.91
N SER A 228 -0.02 -3.35 16.73
CA SER A 228 -0.17 -3.19 18.17
C SER A 228 1.16 -2.87 18.88
N ASP A 229 2.30 -3.22 18.27
CA ASP A 229 3.64 -2.96 18.78
C ASP A 229 4.29 -1.70 18.18
N TRP A 230 3.64 -1.04 17.22
CA TRP A 230 4.19 0.15 16.54
C TRP A 230 4.51 1.29 17.49
N SER A 231 3.71 1.50 18.54
CA SER A 231 3.98 2.55 19.53
C SER A 231 5.28 2.29 20.29
N ALA A 232 5.52 1.05 20.71
CA ALA A 232 6.76 0.66 21.37
C ALA A 232 7.97 0.74 20.43
N TYR A 233 7.79 0.33 19.16
CA TYR A 233 8.81 0.46 18.12
C TYR A 233 9.17 1.91 17.82
N ASN A 234 8.19 2.80 17.79
CA ASN A 234 8.38 4.23 17.60
C ASN A 234 9.14 4.85 18.78
N ALA A 235 8.70 4.58 20.01
CA ALA A 235 9.34 5.07 21.24
C ALA A 235 10.76 4.50 21.44
N GLY A 236 11.02 3.28 20.98
CA GLY A 236 12.30 2.59 21.10
C GLY A 236 13.36 3.00 20.06
N ASN A 237 13.14 4.08 19.30
CA ASN A 237 14.00 4.52 18.19
C ASN A 237 14.24 3.41 17.15
N HIS A 238 13.21 2.64 16.85
CA HIS A 238 13.20 1.68 15.73
C HIS A 238 14.17 0.50 15.86
N ARG A 239 14.67 0.22 17.08
CA ARG A 239 15.72 -0.78 17.34
C ARG A 239 15.25 -2.23 17.27
N GLN A 240 13.96 -2.50 17.49
CA GLN A 240 13.36 -3.84 17.55
C GLN A 240 12.23 -3.95 16.52
N GLY A 241 12.57 -4.17 15.24
CA GLY A 241 11.57 -4.43 14.20
C GLY A 241 11.07 -5.88 14.22
N GLY A 242 10.14 -6.22 13.32
CA GLY A 242 9.56 -7.56 13.18
C GLY A 242 10.46 -8.59 12.49
N GLY A 243 11.78 -8.43 12.54
CA GLY A 243 12.75 -9.41 12.03
C GLY A 243 12.82 -9.59 10.50
N MET A 244 11.85 -9.11 9.73
CA MET A 244 11.86 -9.22 8.27
C MET A 244 12.70 -8.14 7.58
N PRO A 245 13.21 -8.40 6.35
CA PRO A 245 13.85 -7.37 5.54
C PRO A 245 12.91 -6.19 5.29
N ARG A 246 13.42 -4.97 5.38
CA ARG A 246 12.66 -3.74 5.10
C ARG A 246 12.68 -3.48 3.61
N ASN A 247 11.70 -4.01 2.90
CA ASN A 247 11.55 -3.84 1.46
C ASN A 247 10.06 -3.91 1.04
N MET A 248 9.78 -3.57 -0.22
CA MET A 248 8.41 -3.60 -0.75
C MET A 248 7.79 -5.00 -0.73
N ARG A 249 8.60 -6.06 -0.87
CA ARG A 249 8.08 -7.43 -0.74
C ARG A 249 7.55 -7.72 0.66
N THR A 250 8.20 -7.21 1.70
CA THR A 250 7.69 -7.30 3.08
C THR A 250 6.47 -6.44 3.30
N ALA A 251 6.40 -5.24 2.71
CA ALA A 251 5.20 -4.39 2.78
C ALA A 251 3.96 -5.13 2.24
N TYR A 252 4.05 -5.64 1.01
CA TYR A 252 2.96 -6.35 0.34
C TYR A 252 2.68 -7.73 0.93
N GLY A 253 3.72 -8.50 1.25
CA GLY A 253 3.54 -9.82 1.87
C GLY A 253 2.87 -9.74 3.24
N SER A 254 3.25 -8.77 4.06
CA SER A 254 2.64 -8.60 5.40
C SER A 254 1.22 -8.03 5.31
N TRP A 255 0.89 -7.33 4.23
CA TRP A 255 -0.47 -6.85 3.97
C TRP A 255 -1.44 -8.02 3.78
N VAL A 256 -1.08 -8.99 2.94
CA VAL A 256 -1.99 -10.12 2.62
C VAL A 256 -1.90 -11.30 3.59
N ALA A 257 -0.72 -11.57 4.17
CA ALA A 257 -0.52 -12.68 5.11
C ALA A 257 -0.62 -12.26 6.59
N GLY A 258 -0.66 -10.95 6.86
CA GLY A 258 -0.54 -10.39 8.19
C GLY A 258 0.91 -10.16 8.65
N PRO A 259 1.12 -9.36 9.70
CA PRO A 259 2.43 -9.10 10.30
C PRO A 259 2.93 -10.34 11.06
N HIS A 260 4.22 -10.65 10.94
CA HIS A 260 4.83 -11.80 11.61
C HIS A 260 6.27 -11.50 12.06
N PRO A 261 6.46 -11.09 13.33
CA PRO A 261 7.73 -10.53 13.81
C PRO A 261 8.90 -11.52 13.94
N ASP A 262 8.63 -12.83 13.87
CA ASP A 262 9.64 -13.90 13.92
C ASP A 262 9.72 -14.70 12.60
N GLY A 263 8.94 -14.28 11.60
CA GLY A 263 8.81 -14.94 10.31
C GLY A 263 7.96 -16.21 10.29
N ALA A 264 7.58 -16.78 11.44
CA ALA A 264 6.70 -17.93 11.51
C ALA A 264 5.24 -17.50 11.25
N GLY A 265 4.64 -18.03 10.18
CA GLY A 265 3.31 -17.60 9.72
C GLY A 265 3.34 -16.46 8.69
N SER A 266 4.51 -15.87 8.45
CA SER A 266 4.69 -14.81 7.44
C SER A 266 4.47 -15.29 6.00
N TYR A 267 4.46 -14.32 5.07
CA TYR A 267 4.47 -14.52 3.62
C TYR A 267 5.63 -15.37 3.05
N ARG A 268 6.61 -15.72 3.88
CA ARG A 268 7.75 -16.60 3.52
C ARG A 268 7.56 -18.04 4.01
N THR A 269 6.52 -18.32 4.78
CA THR A 269 6.29 -19.62 5.40
C THR A 269 5.79 -20.64 4.39
N LYS A 270 6.26 -21.88 4.49
CA LYS A 270 5.73 -22.99 3.70
C LYS A 270 4.26 -23.23 4.10
N GLY A 271 3.35 -23.16 3.13
CA GLY A 271 1.92 -23.34 3.35
C GLY A 271 1.11 -22.05 3.22
N ASP A 272 1.76 -20.89 3.06
CA ASP A 272 1.10 -19.68 2.59
C ASP A 272 0.74 -19.82 1.11
N ASP A 273 -0.56 -19.92 0.83
CA ASP A 273 -1.14 -20.03 -0.50
C ASP A 273 -1.71 -18.70 -1.03
N ILE A 274 -1.58 -17.62 -0.25
CA ILE A 274 -2.12 -16.29 -0.55
C ILE A 274 -1.04 -15.38 -1.14
N SER A 275 0.11 -15.23 -0.46
CA SER A 275 1.12 -14.27 -0.92
C SER A 275 1.77 -14.65 -2.25
N PRO A 276 2.06 -15.93 -2.56
CA PRO A 276 2.69 -16.28 -3.83
C PRO A 276 1.89 -15.85 -5.08
N PRO A 277 0.57 -16.14 -5.22
CA PRO A 277 -0.19 -15.66 -6.37
C PRO A 277 -0.36 -14.13 -6.36
N TYR A 278 -0.52 -13.50 -5.20
CA TYR A 278 -0.63 -12.04 -5.08
C TYR A 278 0.66 -11.32 -5.54
N ILE A 279 1.82 -11.71 -5.01
CA ILE A 279 3.12 -11.16 -5.41
C ILE A 279 3.40 -11.43 -6.90
N ARG A 280 3.01 -12.61 -7.41
CA ARG A 280 3.12 -12.90 -8.84
C ARG A 280 2.29 -11.93 -9.67
N SER A 281 1.03 -11.69 -9.30
CA SER A 281 0.15 -10.75 -9.99
C SER A 281 0.76 -9.34 -10.04
N ILE A 282 1.33 -8.88 -8.93
CA ILE A 282 2.06 -7.61 -8.86
C ILE A 282 3.22 -7.60 -9.87
N THR A 283 4.08 -8.62 -9.85
CA THR A 283 5.25 -8.67 -10.73
C THR A 283 4.89 -8.79 -12.22
N GLU A 284 3.82 -9.51 -12.56
CA GLU A 284 3.30 -9.61 -13.93
C GLU A 284 2.76 -8.26 -14.44
N ALA A 285 2.03 -7.54 -13.61
CA ALA A 285 1.51 -6.21 -13.94
C ALA A 285 2.66 -5.19 -14.13
N ILE A 286 3.68 -5.21 -13.27
CA ILE A 286 4.88 -4.37 -13.45
C ILE A 286 5.60 -4.73 -14.75
N ALA A 287 5.77 -6.03 -15.03
CA ALA A 287 6.41 -6.51 -16.26
C ALA A 287 5.68 -6.03 -17.52
N ALA A 288 4.35 -5.98 -17.50
CA ALA A 288 3.55 -5.46 -18.61
C ALA A 288 3.86 -3.98 -18.91
N VAL A 289 4.05 -3.16 -17.87
CA VAL A 289 4.42 -1.75 -18.03
C VAL A 289 5.89 -1.60 -18.42
N ALA A 290 6.80 -2.35 -17.79
CA ALA A 290 8.24 -2.28 -18.05
C ALA A 290 8.65 -2.89 -19.40
N GLY A 291 7.82 -3.75 -20.01
CA GLY A 291 8.15 -4.47 -21.24
C GLY A 291 9.25 -5.52 -21.08
N SER A 292 9.55 -5.93 -19.85
CA SER A 292 10.55 -6.94 -19.50
C SER A 292 10.05 -7.79 -18.33
N SER A 293 10.57 -9.02 -18.19
CA SER A 293 10.19 -9.89 -17.08
C SER A 293 10.69 -9.32 -15.76
N VAL A 294 9.81 -9.30 -14.75
CA VAL A 294 10.08 -8.84 -13.39
C VAL A 294 9.77 -9.99 -12.45
N GLY A 295 10.72 -10.35 -11.58
CA GLY A 295 10.53 -11.37 -10.54
C GLY A 295 10.27 -10.74 -9.17
N SER A 296 10.04 -11.58 -8.14
CA SER A 296 9.88 -11.10 -6.77
C SER A 296 11.15 -10.44 -6.20
N ASP A 297 12.32 -10.77 -6.77
CA ASP A 297 13.62 -10.17 -6.46
C ASP A 297 13.67 -8.67 -6.76
N TYR A 298 12.88 -8.19 -7.72
CA TYR A 298 12.67 -6.76 -7.93
C TYR A 298 12.08 -6.09 -6.69
N LEU A 299 11.01 -6.63 -6.11
CA LEU A 299 10.40 -6.10 -4.88
C LEU A 299 11.33 -6.23 -3.67
N ASP A 300 12.21 -7.24 -3.67
CA ASP A 300 13.25 -7.38 -2.64
C ASP A 300 14.32 -6.28 -2.77
N SER A 301 14.60 -5.80 -3.98
CA SER A 301 15.58 -4.74 -4.26
C SER A 301 15.12 -3.33 -3.85
N LEU A 302 13.81 -3.12 -3.77
CA LEU A 302 13.19 -1.86 -3.32
C LEU A 302 13.25 -1.75 -1.79
N SER A 303 14.43 -1.40 -1.29
CA SER A 303 14.74 -1.31 0.14
C SER A 303 14.12 -0.08 0.80
N LEU A 304 13.52 -0.28 1.97
CA LEU A 304 12.86 0.74 2.77
C LEU A 304 13.72 1.15 3.97
N GLN A 305 13.70 2.45 4.28
CA GLN A 305 14.34 2.98 5.47
C GLN A 305 13.55 2.60 6.73
N ALA A 306 14.27 2.32 7.82
CA ALA A 306 13.65 2.04 9.10
C ALA A 306 12.94 3.28 9.66
N GLY A 307 11.85 3.07 10.39
CA GLY A 307 11.08 4.12 11.03
C GLY A 307 9.68 4.22 10.44
N LEU A 308 8.68 4.38 11.32
CA LEU A 308 7.30 4.52 10.88
C LEU A 308 7.13 5.88 10.18
N VAL A 309 6.43 5.89 9.06
CA VAL A 309 6.12 7.10 8.32
C VAL A 309 4.77 7.65 8.73
N ASP A 310 4.74 8.95 9.01
CA ASP A 310 3.55 9.69 9.45
C ASP A 310 2.75 8.93 10.51
N TYR A 311 3.46 8.45 11.54
CA TYR A 311 2.90 7.77 12.70
C TYR A 311 3.06 8.64 13.95
N HIS A 312 2.06 8.67 14.82
CA HIS A 312 2.13 9.33 16.12
C HIS A 312 1.75 8.39 17.28
#